data_AF-A0A183T9X9-F1
#
_entry.id   AF-A0A183T9X9-F1
#
_cell.length_a   1.000
_cell.length_b   1.000
_cell.length_c   1.000
_cell.angle_alpha   90.00
_cell.angle_beta   90.00
_cell.angle_gamma   90.00
#
_symmetry.space_group_name_H-M   'P 1'
#
loop_
_entity.id
_entity.type
_entity.pdbx_description
1 polymer ?
#
loop_
_entity_poly.entity_id
_entity_poly.type
_entity_poly.pdbx_seq_one_letter_code
_entity_poly.pdbx_strand_id
1 'polypeptide(L)'
;STALEVLGRAHRHQQDWFDDNDADISNLLAEKNGLHKAYTDLRTDATKAAFFRCRRLVQQRLREMQDAWLIRKAEEIQGYADRNEMNKFFKAIKAIYGPCIKGTAPLLSSDGTKLLKEKSQILKRWAEHFRMDMNNDLDLPPSLTETIRAMQQISSGKAPGSDAIPPEVFPIVGMVP
;
A
#
# COMPACT_ATOMS: atom_id res chain seq x y z
N SER A 1 -12.21 -11.22 30.79
CA SER A 1 -12.52 -9.77 30.79
C SER A 1 -13.81 -9.57 30.02
N THR A 2 -14.84 -9.06 30.67
CA THR A 2 -16.23 -8.91 30.17
C THR A 2 -16.33 -8.21 28.81
N ALA A 3 -15.34 -7.38 28.46
CA ALA A 3 -15.25 -6.73 27.16
C ALA A 3 -15.06 -7.70 25.96
N LEU A 4 -14.41 -8.86 26.14
CA LEU A 4 -14.18 -9.83 25.07
C LEU A 4 -15.42 -10.68 24.76
N GLU A 5 -16.26 -10.88 25.79
CA GLU A 5 -17.55 -11.59 25.72
C GLU A 5 -18.65 -10.75 25.06
N VAL A 6 -18.63 -9.43 25.30
CA VAL A 6 -19.68 -8.50 24.84
C VAL A 6 -19.42 -7.96 23.43
N LEU A 7 -18.16 -7.68 23.07
CA LEU A 7 -17.84 -7.02 21.79
C LEU A 7 -17.25 -7.95 20.73
N GLY A 8 -16.84 -9.17 21.12
CA GLY A 8 -16.06 -10.05 20.27
C GLY A 8 -14.71 -9.44 19.86
N ARG A 9 -13.88 -10.20 19.15
CA ARG A 9 -12.73 -9.62 18.44
C ARG A 9 -13.19 -9.13 17.09
N ALA A 10 -13.02 -7.84 16.81
CA ALA A 10 -13.19 -7.32 15.46
C ALA A 10 -12.18 -7.99 14.53
N HIS A 11 -12.63 -8.99 13.77
CA HIS A 11 -11.86 -9.54 12.67
C HIS A 11 -11.80 -8.49 11.57
N ARG A 12 -10.68 -7.79 11.48
CA ARG A 12 -10.35 -7.07 10.24
C ARG A 12 -10.02 -8.14 9.22
N HIS A 13 -10.99 -8.47 8.38
CA HIS A 13 -10.79 -9.39 7.27
C HIS A 13 -10.05 -8.64 6.16
N GLN A 14 -8.77 -8.31 6.39
CA GLN A 14 -7.84 -8.15 5.29
C GLN A 14 -7.69 -9.54 4.67
N GLN A 15 -7.58 -9.65 3.35
CA GLN A 15 -7.26 -10.93 2.72
C GLN A 15 -5.83 -11.26 3.13
N ASP A 16 -5.68 -11.98 4.24
CA ASP A 16 -4.40 -12.12 4.92
C ASP A 16 -3.44 -12.93 4.06
N TRP A 17 -2.16 -12.56 4.10
CA TRP A 17 -1.08 -13.32 3.48
C TRP A 17 -0.80 -14.61 4.27
N PHE A 18 -1.32 -14.67 5.50
CA PHE A 18 -1.29 -15.82 6.38
C PHE A 18 -2.44 -16.76 6.03
N ASP A 19 -2.12 -17.96 5.56
CA ASP A 19 -3.10 -19.03 5.45
C ASP A 19 -3.26 -19.66 6.83
N ASP A 20 -4.39 -19.38 7.49
CA ASP A 20 -4.73 -19.94 8.80
C ASP A 20 -4.77 -21.48 8.81
N ASN A 21 -4.72 -22.13 7.64
CA ASN A 21 -4.77 -23.59 7.49
C ASN A 21 -3.40 -24.26 7.26
N ASP A 22 -2.29 -23.51 7.29
CA ASP A 22 -0.97 -24.10 7.09
C ASP A 22 -0.53 -24.91 8.33
N ALA A 23 -0.76 -26.23 8.25
CA ALA A 23 -0.39 -27.18 9.29
C ALA A 23 1.12 -27.21 9.54
N ASP A 24 1.94 -26.93 8.53
CA ASP A 24 3.40 -26.94 8.64
C ASP A 24 3.90 -25.74 9.45
N ILE A 25 3.32 -24.54 9.28
CA ILE A 25 3.63 -23.40 10.15
C ILE A 25 3.24 -23.70 11.59
N SER A 26 2.03 -24.24 11.80
CA SER A 26 1.53 -24.53 13.16
C SER A 26 2.46 -25.49 13.90
N ASN A 27 2.93 -26.53 13.20
CA ASN A 27 3.91 -27.48 13.73
C ASN A 27 5.27 -26.81 14.02
N LEU A 28 5.81 -26.02 13.09
CA LEU A 28 7.08 -25.30 13.27
C LEU A 28 7.03 -24.28 14.40
N LEU A 29 5.88 -23.63 14.61
CA LEU A 29 5.67 -22.72 15.74
C LEU A 29 5.64 -23.46 17.07
N ALA A 30 4.95 -24.61 17.13
CA ALA A 30 4.93 -25.46 18.31
C ALA A 30 6.34 -25.96 18.66
N GLU A 31 7.09 -26.44 17.67
CA GLU A 31 8.48 -26.89 17.84
C GLU A 31 9.39 -25.74 18.32
N LYS A 32 9.31 -24.57 17.67
CA LYS A 32 10.06 -23.36 18.06
C LYS A 32 9.78 -22.98 19.51
N ASN A 33 8.52 -23.04 19.94
CA ASN A 33 8.13 -22.72 21.31
C ASN A 33 8.69 -23.76 22.32
N GLY A 34 8.66 -25.04 21.97
CA GLY A 34 9.28 -26.12 22.77
C GLY A 34 10.79 -25.94 22.92
N LEU A 35 11.48 -25.63 21.81
CA LEU A 35 12.93 -25.36 21.81
C LEU A 35 13.29 -24.07 22.55
N HIS A 36 12.44 -23.04 22.47
CA HIS A 36 12.61 -21.82 23.26
C HIS A 36 12.58 -22.13 24.75
N LYS A 37 11.60 -22.94 25.20
CA LYS A 37 11.51 -23.39 26.59
C LYS A 37 12.74 -24.18 27.01
N ALA A 38 13.19 -25.16 26.20
CA ALA A 38 14.39 -25.92 26.49
C ALA A 38 15.65 -25.03 26.58
N TYR A 39 15.75 -24.02 25.72
CA TYR A 39 16.83 -23.03 25.76
C TYR A 39 16.77 -22.14 27.01
N THR A 40 15.58 -21.72 27.45
CA THR A 40 15.43 -20.90 28.66
C THR A 40 15.70 -21.70 29.93
N ASP A 41 15.28 -22.97 29.97
CA ASP A 41 15.42 -23.86 31.13
C ASP A 41 16.88 -24.34 31.27
N LEU A 42 17.55 -24.64 30.15
CA LEU A 42 18.92 -25.10 30.12
C LEU A 42 19.68 -24.43 28.96
N ARG A 43 20.46 -23.39 29.27
CA ARG A 43 21.26 -22.62 28.30
C ARG A 43 22.57 -23.35 27.95
N THR A 44 22.46 -24.38 27.11
CA THR A 44 23.62 -25.05 26.48
C THR A 44 23.79 -24.59 25.03
N ASP A 45 24.97 -24.81 24.46
CA ASP A 45 25.20 -24.50 23.04
C ASP A 45 24.30 -25.31 22.11
N ALA A 46 23.98 -26.55 22.49
CA ALA A 46 23.07 -27.43 21.75
C ALA A 46 21.63 -26.88 21.72
N THR A 47 21.06 -26.53 22.88
CA THR A 47 19.69 -25.98 22.95
C THR A 47 19.59 -24.61 22.28
N LYS A 48 20.63 -23.78 22.42
CA LYS A 48 20.76 -22.51 21.71
C LYS A 48 20.77 -22.73 20.19
N ALA A 49 21.61 -23.63 19.69
CA ALA A 49 21.72 -23.92 18.26
C ALA A 49 20.40 -24.46 17.68
N ALA A 50 19.73 -25.39 18.39
CA ALA A 50 18.44 -25.94 17.97
C ALA A 50 17.37 -24.86 17.87
N PHE A 51 17.22 -24.01 18.90
CA PHE A 51 16.25 -22.91 18.88
C PHE A 51 16.49 -21.93 17.71
N PHE A 52 17.73 -21.48 17.51
CA PHE A 52 18.04 -20.55 16.42
C PHE A 52 17.86 -21.18 15.03
N ARG A 53 18.12 -22.49 14.87
CA ARG A 53 17.82 -23.21 13.62
C ARG A 53 16.32 -23.23 13.34
N CYS A 54 15.51 -23.66 14.30
CA CYS A 54 14.05 -23.70 14.15
C CYS A 54 13.47 -22.30 13.92
N ARG A 55 13.97 -21.27 14.62
CA ARG A 55 13.58 -19.87 14.38
C ARG A 55 13.85 -19.42 12.94
N ARG A 56 15.00 -19.81 12.36
CA ARG A 56 15.32 -19.48 10.95
C ARG A 56 14.34 -20.17 9.99
N LEU A 57 14.00 -21.43 10.24
CA LEU A 57 13.03 -22.18 9.43
C LEU A 57 11.64 -21.54 9.48
N VAL A 58 11.14 -21.19 10.67
CA VAL A 58 9.88 -20.46 10.82
C VAL A 58 9.90 -19.16 10.04
N GLN A 59 10.96 -18.36 10.19
CA GLN A 59 11.10 -17.09 9.46
C GLN A 59 11.17 -17.29 7.94
N GLN A 60 11.83 -18.35 7.49
CA GLN A 60 11.92 -18.69 6.08
C GLN A 60 10.55 -19.07 5.51
N ARG A 61 9.82 -19.96 6.17
CA ARG A 61 8.47 -20.35 5.74
C ARG A 61 7.51 -19.18 5.68
N LEU A 62 7.53 -18.32 6.71
CA LEU A 62 6.71 -17.11 6.71
C LEU A 62 7.03 -16.19 5.52
N ARG A 63 8.31 -16.04 5.16
CA ARG A 63 8.70 -15.25 3.97
C ARG A 63 8.24 -15.92 2.68
N GLU A 64 8.47 -17.21 2.51
CA GLU A 64 8.03 -17.96 1.32
C GLU A 64 6.52 -17.81 1.08
N MET A 65 5.73 -17.83 2.16
CA MET A 65 4.28 -17.64 2.07
C MET A 65 3.87 -16.21 1.74
N GLN A 66 4.54 -15.21 2.34
CA GLN A 66 4.36 -13.81 1.98
C GLN A 66 4.67 -13.58 0.50
N ASP A 67 5.79 -14.11 0.03
CA ASP A 67 6.25 -13.98 -1.35
C ASP A 67 5.26 -14.67 -2.31
N ALA A 68 4.84 -15.90 -2.00
CA ALA A 68 3.86 -16.62 -2.81
C ALA A 68 2.49 -15.92 -2.87
N TRP A 69 2.05 -15.30 -1.77
CA TRP A 69 0.85 -14.47 -1.77
C TRP A 69 1.06 -13.21 -2.61
N LEU A 70 2.19 -12.52 -2.46
CA LEU A 70 2.50 -11.29 -3.19
C LEU A 70 2.59 -11.53 -4.70
N ILE A 71 3.21 -12.63 -5.13
CA ILE A 71 3.28 -13.06 -6.53
C ILE A 71 1.86 -13.28 -7.08
N ARG A 72 1.03 -14.07 -6.39
CA ARG A 72 -0.36 -14.31 -6.82
C ARG A 72 -1.18 -13.02 -6.90
N LYS A 73 -0.97 -12.10 -5.96
CA LYS A 73 -1.64 -10.79 -5.97
C LYS A 73 -1.15 -9.91 -7.11
N ALA A 74 0.14 -9.93 -7.43
CA ALA A 74 0.68 -9.21 -8.58
C ALA A 74 0.10 -9.74 -9.90
N GLU A 75 0.02 -11.06 -10.06
CA GLU A 75 -0.61 -11.70 -11.21
C GLU A 75 -2.11 -11.34 -11.34
N GLU A 76 -2.84 -11.32 -10.21
CA GLU A 76 -4.24 -10.90 -10.18
C GLU A 76 -4.40 -9.45 -10.66
N ILE A 77 -3.58 -8.54 -10.14
CA ILE A 77 -3.57 -7.11 -10.49
C ILE A 77 -3.20 -6.92 -11.96
N GLN A 78 -2.14 -7.59 -12.43
CA GLN A 78 -1.72 -7.54 -13.83
C GLN A 78 -2.84 -8.05 -14.74
N GLY A 79 -3.49 -9.16 -14.37
CA GLY A 79 -4.63 -9.69 -15.12
C GLY A 79 -5.80 -8.71 -15.23
N TYR A 80 -6.06 -7.87 -14.22
CA TYR A 80 -7.04 -6.79 -14.34
C TYR A 80 -6.62 -5.71 -15.32
N ALA A 81 -5.34 -5.33 -15.31
CA ALA A 81 -4.80 -4.35 -16.24
C ALA A 81 -4.88 -4.86 -17.70
N ASP A 82 -4.47 -6.10 -17.93
CA ASP A 82 -4.47 -6.73 -19.26
C ASP A 82 -5.88 -6.83 -19.86
N ARG A 83 -6.91 -7.01 -19.01
CA ARG A 83 -8.32 -7.03 -19.42
C ARG A 83 -8.99 -5.65 -19.42
N ASN A 84 -8.25 -4.58 -19.16
CA ASN A 84 -8.77 -3.21 -19.01
C ASN A 84 -9.88 -3.08 -17.95
N GLU A 85 -9.84 -3.91 -16.90
CA GLU A 85 -10.79 -3.91 -15.79
C GLU A 85 -10.35 -2.93 -14.69
N MET A 86 -10.16 -1.65 -15.04
CA MET A 86 -9.53 -0.63 -14.18
C MET A 86 -10.18 -0.51 -12.79
N ASN A 87 -11.51 -0.64 -12.68
CA ASN A 87 -12.19 -0.61 -11.38
C ASN A 87 -11.72 -1.75 -10.45
N LYS A 88 -11.51 -2.96 -10.99
CA LYS A 88 -11.01 -4.11 -10.21
C LYS A 88 -9.53 -3.96 -9.87
N PHE A 89 -8.74 -3.46 -10.82
CA PHE A 89 -7.32 -3.11 -10.60
C PHE A 89 -7.14 -2.18 -9.40
N PHE A 90 -7.86 -1.06 -9.35
CA PHE A 90 -7.79 -0.12 -8.24
C PHE A 90 -8.28 -0.70 -6.91
N LYS A 91 -9.33 -1.54 -6.94
CA LYS A 91 -9.81 -2.24 -5.73
C LYS A 91 -8.76 -3.21 -5.18
N ALA A 92 -8.08 -3.96 -6.05
CA ALA A 92 -7.06 -4.91 -5.68
C ALA A 92 -5.82 -4.22 -5.07
N ILE A 93 -5.36 -3.11 -5.66
CA ILE A 93 -4.24 -2.32 -5.10
C ILE A 93 -4.60 -1.79 -3.70
N LYS A 94 -5.80 -1.23 -3.52
CA LYS A 94 -6.26 -0.75 -2.21
C LYS A 94 -6.34 -1.87 -1.16
N ALA A 95 -6.63 -3.11 -1.58
CA ALA A 95 -6.67 -4.26 -0.69
C ALA A 95 -5.29 -4.69 -0.17
N ILE A 96 -4.18 -4.35 -0.85
CA ILE A 96 -2.82 -4.68 -0.39
C ILE A 96 -2.35 -3.67 0.67
N TYR A 97 -2.50 -2.37 0.40
CA TYR A 97 -2.03 -1.33 1.30
C TYR A 97 -2.97 -1.06 2.49
N GLY A 98 -4.17 -1.66 2.49
CA GLY A 98 -5.21 -1.38 3.48
C GLY A 98 -5.83 0.01 3.30
N PRO A 99 -6.57 0.52 4.30
CA PRO A 99 -7.15 1.86 4.23
C PRO A 99 -6.05 2.88 3.93
N CYS A 100 -6.08 3.47 2.74
CA CYS A 100 -5.19 4.55 2.37
C CYS A 100 -5.29 5.64 3.44
N ILE A 101 -4.20 5.86 4.18
CA ILE A 101 -4.11 6.95 5.14
C ILE A 101 -4.16 8.22 4.30
N LYS A 102 -5.32 8.89 4.28
CA LYS A 102 -5.49 10.20 3.63
C LYS A 102 -4.74 11.26 4.43
N GLY A 103 -3.41 11.18 4.44
CA GLY A 103 -2.55 12.23 4.92
C GLY A 103 -2.46 13.28 3.84
N THR A 104 -3.12 14.42 4.03
CA THR A 104 -2.83 15.61 3.22
C THR A 104 -1.38 16.00 3.49
N ALA A 105 -0.49 15.75 2.54
CA ALA A 105 0.90 16.18 2.64
C ALA A 105 0.96 17.71 2.53
N PRO A 106 1.42 18.43 3.56
CA PRO A 106 1.55 19.88 3.48
C PRO A 106 2.61 20.26 2.45
N LEU A 107 2.31 21.20 1.56
CA LEU A 107 3.24 21.67 0.55
C LEU A 107 3.88 22.99 0.94
N LEU A 108 5.06 23.29 0.42
CA LEU A 108 5.65 24.62 0.57
C LEU A 108 5.08 25.59 -0.48
N SER A 109 4.90 26.84 -0.08
CA SER A 109 4.63 27.98 -0.96
C SER A 109 5.73 28.16 -2.02
N SER A 110 5.46 28.94 -3.06
CA SER A 110 6.39 29.19 -4.18
C SER A 110 7.72 29.79 -3.77
N ASP A 111 7.69 30.61 -2.75
CA ASP A 111 8.82 31.29 -2.11
C ASP A 111 9.45 30.46 -0.97
N GLY A 112 8.93 29.26 -0.69
CA GLY A 112 9.43 28.37 0.36
C GLY A 112 9.15 28.84 1.79
N THR A 113 8.42 29.93 2.01
CA THR A 113 8.30 30.57 3.33
C THR A 113 7.19 30.00 4.21
N LYS A 114 6.13 29.43 3.59
CA LYS A 114 4.94 28.96 4.30
C LYS A 114 4.56 27.54 3.91
N LEU A 115 4.19 26.76 4.92
CA LEU A 115 3.60 25.43 4.76
C LEU A 115 2.08 25.56 4.50
N LEU A 116 1.65 25.16 3.31
CA LEU A 116 0.27 25.09 2.85
C LEU A 116 -0.37 23.79 3.35
N LYS A 117 -1.34 23.93 4.26
CA LYS A 117 -2.07 22.80 4.88
C LYS A 117 -3.50 22.65 4.35
N GLU A 118 -4.05 23.73 3.81
CA GLU A 118 -5.41 23.76 3.28
C GLU A 118 -5.46 23.20 1.86
N LYS A 119 -6.43 22.32 1.58
CA LYS A 119 -6.62 21.67 0.28
C LYS A 119 -6.71 22.68 -0.88
N SER A 120 -7.38 23.82 -0.69
CA SER A 120 -7.48 24.90 -1.69
C SER A 120 -6.14 25.54 -2.02
N GLN A 121 -5.31 25.77 -1.01
CA GLN A 121 -3.98 26.37 -1.15
C GLN A 121 -3.00 25.40 -1.82
N ILE A 122 -3.06 24.12 -1.45
CA ILE A 122 -2.28 23.03 -2.06
C ILE A 122 -2.65 22.89 -3.54
N LEU A 123 -3.94 22.88 -3.89
CA LEU A 123 -4.40 22.83 -5.29
C LEU A 123 -3.95 24.04 -6.11
N LYS A 124 -3.98 25.24 -5.52
CA LYS A 124 -3.49 26.46 -6.18
C LYS A 124 -1.98 26.37 -6.46
N ARG A 125 -1.20 25.87 -5.50
CA ARG A 125 0.26 25.68 -5.64
C ARG A 125 0.62 24.67 -6.73
N TRP A 126 -0.13 23.57 -6.83
CA TRP A 126 0.01 22.63 -7.95
C TRP A 126 -0.29 23.29 -9.28
N ALA A 127 -1.36 24.08 -9.38
CA ALA A 127 -1.70 24.80 -10.61
C ALA A 127 -0.61 25.80 -11.02
N GLU A 128 0.08 26.43 -10.07
CA GLU A 128 1.26 27.26 -10.34
C GLU A 128 2.45 26.44 -10.86
N HIS A 129 2.74 25.29 -10.24
CA HIS A 129 3.82 24.39 -10.67
C HIS A 129 3.60 23.87 -12.10
N PHE A 130 2.41 23.32 -12.38
CA PHE A 130 2.07 22.84 -13.72
C PHE A 130 2.06 23.96 -14.76
N ARG A 131 1.67 25.19 -14.38
CA ARG A 131 1.81 26.34 -15.28
C ARG A 131 3.26 26.65 -15.62
N MET A 132 4.18 26.54 -14.65
CA MET A 132 5.61 26.75 -14.89
C MET A 132 6.19 25.66 -15.81
N ASP A 133 5.81 24.41 -15.59
CA ASP A 133 6.28 23.27 -16.39
C ASP A 133 5.72 23.28 -17.82
N MET A 134 4.46 23.71 -18.01
CA MET A 134 3.79 23.74 -19.32
C MET A 134 4.04 25.03 -20.11
N ASN A 135 4.42 26.15 -19.47
CA ASN A 135 4.71 27.42 -20.16
C ASN A 135 5.99 27.39 -20.99
N ASN A 136 6.78 26.31 -20.96
CA ASN A 136 7.95 26.18 -21.83
C ASN A 136 7.60 25.65 -23.23
N ASP A 137 6.35 25.26 -23.53
CA ASP A 137 6.01 24.64 -24.83
C ASP A 137 4.63 25.00 -25.44
N LEU A 138 3.78 25.82 -24.81
CA LEU A 138 2.45 26.17 -25.36
C LEU A 138 2.08 27.65 -25.16
N ASP A 139 1.64 28.30 -26.25
CA ASP A 139 1.37 29.74 -26.39
C ASP A 139 0.23 30.31 -25.50
N LEU A 140 -0.40 29.53 -24.61
CA LEU A 140 -1.32 30.06 -23.60
C LEU A 140 -1.46 29.13 -22.38
N PRO A 141 -1.34 29.63 -21.13
CA PRO A 141 -1.50 28.81 -19.94
C PRO A 141 -2.96 28.35 -19.73
N PRO A 142 -3.19 27.11 -19.23
CA PRO A 142 -4.54 26.61 -18.95
C PRO A 142 -5.25 27.44 -17.86
N SER A 143 -6.55 27.67 -18.05
CA SER A 143 -7.40 28.33 -17.06
C SER A 143 -7.62 27.45 -15.83
N LEU A 144 -7.90 28.07 -14.68
CA LEU A 144 -8.19 27.35 -13.42
C LEU A 144 -9.31 26.31 -13.60
N THR A 145 -10.31 26.65 -14.39
CA THR A 145 -11.44 25.76 -14.69
C THR A 145 -11.01 24.55 -15.52
N GLU A 146 -10.10 24.73 -16.48
CA GLU A 146 -9.54 23.63 -17.27
C GLU A 146 -8.65 22.73 -16.43
N THR A 147 -7.84 23.30 -15.53
CA THR A 147 -7.07 22.51 -14.56
C THR A 147 -7.98 21.69 -13.64
N ILE A 148 -9.04 22.30 -13.11
CA ILE A 148 -10.02 21.60 -12.27
C ILE A 148 -10.74 20.51 -13.07
N ARG A 149 -11.13 20.79 -14.31
CA ARG A 149 -11.80 19.83 -15.19
C ARG A 149 -10.88 18.67 -15.55
N ALA A 150 -9.62 18.93 -15.89
CA ALA A 150 -8.63 17.90 -16.16
C ALA A 150 -8.40 17.02 -14.92
N MET A 151 -8.24 17.62 -13.74
CA MET A 151 -8.12 16.89 -12.48
C MET A 151 -9.36 16.04 -12.15
N GLN A 152 -10.57 16.52 -12.47
CA GLN A 152 -11.80 15.76 -12.31
C GLN A 152 -11.90 14.59 -13.31
N GLN A 153 -11.48 14.77 -14.56
CA GLN A 153 -11.47 13.67 -15.53
C GLN A 153 -10.46 12.59 -15.13
N ILE A 154 -9.25 12.99 -14.71
CA ILE A 154 -8.19 12.10 -14.23
C ILE A 154 -8.62 11.31 -12.97
N SER A 155 -9.30 11.94 -12.01
CA SER A 155 -9.78 11.27 -10.79
C SER A 155 -11.03 10.40 -11.00
N SER A 156 -11.74 10.55 -12.12
CA SER A 156 -12.96 9.80 -12.43
C SER A 156 -12.72 8.44 -13.09
N GLY A 157 -11.46 8.04 -13.32
CA GLY A 157 -11.10 6.72 -13.86
C GLY A 157 -11.62 6.46 -15.28
N LYS A 158 -11.86 7.50 -16.08
CA LYS A 158 -12.22 7.34 -17.48
C LYS A 158 -11.01 6.94 -18.32
N ALA A 159 -11.28 6.15 -19.36
CA ALA A 159 -10.25 5.61 -20.26
C ALA A 159 -9.41 6.74 -20.91
N PRO A 160 -8.10 6.53 -21.11
CA PRO A 160 -7.22 7.52 -21.71
C PRO A 160 -7.66 7.87 -23.13
N GLY A 161 -7.42 9.12 -23.56
CA GLY A 161 -7.45 9.49 -24.98
C GLY A 161 -6.36 8.78 -25.79
N SER A 162 -6.29 9.06 -27.09
CA SER A 162 -5.42 8.42 -28.11
C SER A 162 -3.92 8.38 -27.80
N ASP A 163 -3.49 9.07 -26.76
CA ASP A 163 -2.09 9.39 -26.51
C ASP A 163 -1.42 8.37 -25.56
N ALA A 164 -2.18 7.36 -25.11
CA ALA A 164 -1.70 6.20 -24.34
C ALA A 164 -0.91 6.52 -23.04
N ILE A 165 -1.01 7.74 -22.52
CA ILE A 165 -0.41 8.12 -21.24
C ILE A 165 -1.36 7.70 -20.11
N PRO A 166 -0.97 6.77 -19.20
CA PRO A 166 -1.82 6.37 -18.09
C PRO A 166 -2.03 7.54 -17.12
N PRO A 167 -3.22 7.71 -16.52
CA PRO A 167 -3.49 8.73 -15.48
C PRO A 167 -2.66 8.54 -14.19
N GLU A 168 -1.86 7.48 -14.12
CA GLU A 168 -1.19 6.98 -12.92
C GLU A 168 0.33 7.25 -12.88
N VAL A 169 0.86 8.20 -13.66
CA VAL A 169 2.25 8.66 -13.44
C VAL A 169 2.36 9.59 -12.20
N PHE A 170 1.23 10.02 -11.62
CA PHE A 170 1.20 10.97 -10.48
C PHE A 170 0.87 10.47 -9.06
N PRO A 171 0.35 9.25 -8.78
CA PRO A 171 -0.04 8.83 -7.43
C PRO A 171 1.13 8.31 -6.56
N ILE A 172 2.37 8.72 -6.83
CA ILE A 172 3.48 8.56 -5.86
C ILE A 172 3.40 9.66 -4.77
N VAL A 173 2.64 10.74 -5.00
CA VAL A 173 2.50 11.86 -4.04
C VAL A 173 1.03 12.11 -3.69
N GLY A 174 0.44 11.21 -2.89
CA GLY A 174 -0.66 11.54 -1.97
C GLY A 174 -1.90 12.27 -2.53
N MET A 175 -2.39 11.89 -3.71
CA MET A 175 -3.54 12.52 -4.38
C MET A 175 -4.72 11.54 -4.51
N VAL A 176 -5.81 11.71 -3.75
CA VAL A 176 -7.23 11.45 -4.13
C VAL A 176 -8.15 12.20 -3.12
N PRO A 177 -9.29 12.81 -3.52
CA PRO A 177 -10.09 13.75 -2.71
C PRO A 177 -10.52 13.33 -1.30
#